data_AF-A0A7J8VEV1-F1
#
_entry.id   AF-A0A7J8VEV1-F1
#
_cell.length_a   1.000
_cell.length_b   1.000
_cell.length_c   1.000
_cell.angle_alpha   90.00
_cell.angle_beta   90.00
_cell.angle_gamma   90.00
#
_symmetry.space_group_name_H-M   'P 1'
#
loop_
_entity.id
_entity.type
_entity.pdbx_description
1 polymer ?
#
loop_
_entity_poly.entity_id
_entity_poly.type
_entity_poly.pdbx_seq_one_letter_code
_entity_poly.pdbx_strand_id
1 'polypeptide(L)'
;MAKGVAKQRKSRRCLWCIVAIVILGGIAGGIFYVVKKKILDKNSSSTSSLEDKYSDALKIAMQFFDVQKCLVCLLMVAGKLVDDKIPWRGNSGLKDGSEAKLDLSMGMYDAGDNIKFGFPMAFTATVLSWAILEYGEHMEHINQREPAENSLAWITDFLLNAHPSQNVLYIQVGDPKEDHKCWEKPEKMTTKRPLKLVNSSKPGSDVAAETAAALASASLVFKKTDSTYSSTLLKHAKQLFTFADKYKGSYTKSHPEVATYYNSTGYGDELLWAASWLYHATGDTTYLRYVTEENADKYAKVDGPTWFSWDNKLAGAQPGGGMEGGECKRGSPVRTESCLVWMLGVLVQWLREVRKVSIVSASRRGEMGLYRNIFMVLLSRLSFFGDKGAKGNSGIDDYKKSADELMCALLPDSPSATASRTKSGLIWITKWDSLQHPVGSAFLAVLYSDYMRASDNEILSCGDDSFEPSDLRKFAQSQ
;
A
#
# COMPACT_ATOMS: atom_id res chain seq x y z
N MET A 1 3.14 -68.66 67.77
CA MET A 1 2.50 -67.88 66.68
C MET A 1 3.39 -66.68 66.28
N ALA A 2 4.46 -66.86 65.49
CA ALA A 2 5.42 -65.75 65.24
C ALA A 2 5.86 -65.53 63.77
N LYS A 3 5.62 -66.46 62.84
CA LYS A 3 6.08 -66.34 61.44
C LYS A 3 5.08 -65.66 60.47
N GLY A 4 3.82 -65.46 60.86
CA GLY A 4 2.79 -64.86 60.00
C GLY A 4 2.84 -63.33 59.89
N VAL A 5 3.16 -62.62 60.98
CA VAL A 5 3.01 -61.16 61.09
C VAL A 5 4.04 -60.39 60.24
N ALA A 6 5.24 -60.92 60.07
CA ALA A 6 6.32 -60.25 59.34
C ALA A 6 6.05 -60.13 57.82
N LYS A 7 5.47 -61.17 57.20
CA LYS A 7 5.21 -61.20 55.75
C LYS A 7 4.12 -60.18 55.36
N GLN A 8 3.08 -60.05 56.18
CA GLN A 8 1.97 -59.12 55.96
C GLN A 8 2.41 -57.64 56.11
N ARG A 9 3.32 -57.34 57.05
CA ARG A 9 3.85 -55.99 57.27
C ARG A 9 4.75 -55.49 56.12
N LYS A 10 5.50 -56.38 55.47
CA LYS A 10 6.35 -56.05 54.31
C LYS A 10 5.53 -55.77 53.04
N SER A 11 4.47 -56.55 52.80
CA SER A 11 3.52 -56.32 51.70
C SER A 11 2.80 -54.96 51.82
N ARG A 12 2.26 -54.63 53.00
CA ARG A 12 1.62 -53.33 53.24
C ARG A 12 2.57 -52.14 53.01
N ARG A 13 3.83 -52.22 53.43
CA ARG A 13 4.83 -51.15 53.16
C ARG A 13 5.05 -50.93 51.67
N CYS A 14 5.17 -52.01 50.88
CA CYS A 14 5.37 -51.91 49.43
C CYS A 14 4.16 -51.26 48.73
N LEU A 15 2.93 -51.61 49.12
CA LEU A 15 1.70 -51.01 48.61
C LEU A 15 1.64 -49.50 48.90
N TRP A 16 1.97 -49.07 50.13
CA TRP A 16 2.01 -47.65 50.49
C TRP A 16 3.07 -46.86 49.72
N CYS A 17 4.23 -47.46 49.40
CA CYS A 17 5.23 -46.82 48.54
C CYS A 17 4.71 -46.61 47.11
N ILE A 18 4.00 -47.59 46.53
CA ILE A 18 3.39 -47.45 45.20
C ILE A 18 2.33 -46.36 45.19
N VAL A 19 1.45 -46.32 46.21
CA VAL A 19 0.44 -45.26 46.36
C VAL A 19 1.09 -43.87 46.48
N ALA A 20 2.16 -43.74 47.26
CA ALA A 20 2.89 -42.47 47.38
C ALA A 20 3.51 -42.01 46.04
N ILE A 21 4.09 -42.92 45.26
CA ILE A 21 4.66 -42.61 43.93
C ILE A 21 3.56 -42.15 42.96
N VAL A 22 2.40 -42.82 42.94
CA VAL A 22 1.26 -42.42 42.08
C VAL A 22 0.72 -41.04 42.48
N ILE A 23 0.60 -40.74 43.77
CA ILE A 23 0.17 -39.42 44.26
C ILE A 23 1.18 -38.34 43.86
N LEU A 24 2.48 -38.57 44.08
CA LEU A 24 3.54 -37.62 43.70
C LEU A 24 3.59 -37.40 42.17
N GLY A 25 3.42 -38.46 41.38
CA GLY A 25 3.32 -38.36 39.92
C GLY A 25 2.10 -37.55 39.46
N GLY A 26 0.95 -37.74 40.11
CA GLY A 26 -0.26 -36.94 39.87
C GLY A 26 -0.08 -35.46 40.20
N ILE A 27 0.57 -35.16 41.34
CA ILE A 27 0.89 -33.77 41.74
C ILE A 27 1.87 -33.13 40.74
N ALA A 28 2.94 -33.83 40.37
CA ALA A 28 3.92 -33.34 39.40
C ALA A 28 3.29 -33.10 38.01
N GLY A 29 2.43 -34.02 37.55
CA GLY A 29 1.67 -33.88 36.31
C GLY A 29 0.69 -32.70 36.34
N GLY A 30 0.00 -32.50 37.47
CA GLY A 30 -0.89 -31.34 37.68
C GLY A 30 -0.14 -30.01 37.66
N ILE A 31 1.01 -29.92 38.35
CA ILE A 31 1.88 -28.74 38.33
C ILE A 31 2.39 -28.48 36.91
N PHE A 32 2.87 -29.51 36.20
CA PHE A 32 3.34 -29.38 34.81
C PHE A 32 2.21 -28.90 33.88
N TYR A 33 1.00 -29.44 34.03
CA TYR A 33 -0.17 -28.99 33.25
C TYR A 33 -0.51 -27.53 33.53
N VAL A 34 -0.56 -27.10 34.79
CA VAL A 34 -0.85 -25.70 35.17
C VAL A 34 0.24 -24.75 34.67
N VAL A 35 1.52 -25.10 34.79
CA VAL A 35 2.64 -24.29 34.28
C VAL A 35 2.59 -24.21 32.75
N LYS A 36 2.39 -25.33 32.06
CA LYS A 36 2.28 -25.37 30.58
C LYS A 36 1.08 -24.55 30.10
N LYS A 37 -0.08 -24.67 30.76
CA LYS A 37 -1.27 -23.87 30.46
C LYS A 37 -1.00 -22.38 30.67
N LYS A 38 -0.40 -21.99 31.81
CA LYS A 38 -0.08 -20.59 32.11
C LYS A 38 0.94 -19.98 31.14
N ILE A 39 1.84 -20.79 30.55
CA ILE A 39 2.76 -20.35 29.48
C ILE A 39 2.00 -20.17 28.15
N LEU A 40 1.09 -21.10 27.80
CA LEU A 40 0.24 -21.00 26.61
C LEU A 40 -0.70 -19.79 26.67
N ASP A 41 -1.41 -19.61 27.79
CA ASP A 41 -2.33 -18.49 28.03
C ASP A 41 -1.58 -17.14 27.98
N LYS A 42 -0.36 -17.07 28.54
CA LYS A 42 0.47 -15.86 28.52
C LYS A 42 0.95 -15.50 27.10
N ASN A 43 1.33 -16.48 26.29
CA ASN A 43 1.71 -16.22 24.90
C ASN A 43 0.51 -15.87 24.02
N SER A 44 -0.64 -16.50 24.24
CA SER A 44 -1.91 -16.22 23.53
C SER A 44 -2.42 -14.81 23.83
N SER A 45 -2.32 -14.34 25.08
CA SER A 45 -2.79 -13.02 25.49
C SER A 45 -1.99 -11.86 24.91
N SER A 46 -0.71 -12.06 24.55
CA SER A 46 0.11 -11.02 23.94
C SER A 46 -0.16 -10.85 22.44
N THR A 47 -0.37 -11.93 21.70
CA THR A 47 -0.60 -11.87 20.24
C THR A 47 -1.99 -11.34 19.90
N SER A 48 -3.04 -11.82 20.58
CA SER A 48 -4.41 -11.36 20.31
C SER A 48 -4.55 -9.83 20.47
N SER A 49 -3.96 -9.27 21.55
CA SER A 49 -4.03 -7.84 21.86
C SER A 49 -3.40 -6.89 20.83
N LEU A 50 -2.65 -7.44 19.87
CA LEU A 50 -1.99 -6.69 18.80
C LEU A 50 -2.73 -6.88 17.46
N GLU A 51 -3.17 -8.11 17.18
CA GLU A 51 -4.05 -8.44 16.05
C GLU A 51 -5.38 -7.65 16.12
N ASP A 52 -5.97 -7.54 17.31
CA ASP A 52 -7.16 -6.73 17.58
C ASP A 52 -6.93 -5.25 17.21
N LYS A 53 -5.80 -4.68 17.63
CA LYS A 53 -5.46 -3.26 17.36
C LYS A 53 -5.34 -2.94 15.88
N TYR A 54 -4.68 -3.81 15.11
CA TYR A 54 -4.54 -3.59 13.67
C TYR A 54 -5.83 -3.87 12.91
N SER A 55 -6.64 -4.84 13.38
CA SER A 55 -7.99 -5.06 12.86
C SER A 55 -8.90 -3.85 13.09
N ASP A 56 -8.84 -3.22 14.27
CA ASP A 56 -9.62 -2.03 14.59
C ASP A 56 -9.10 -0.77 13.88
N ALA A 57 -7.78 -0.61 13.78
CA ALA A 57 -7.20 0.43 12.94
C ALA A 57 -7.68 0.29 11.48
N LEU A 58 -7.73 -0.94 10.93
CA LEU A 58 -8.15 -1.18 9.56
C LEU A 58 -9.65 -0.90 9.34
N LYS A 59 -10.50 -1.16 10.34
CA LYS A 59 -11.91 -0.71 10.32
C LYS A 59 -12.01 0.81 10.27
N ILE A 60 -11.24 1.53 11.11
CA ILE A 60 -11.23 3.00 11.15
C ILE A 60 -10.69 3.57 9.82
N ALA A 61 -9.66 2.93 9.25
CA ALA A 61 -9.15 3.27 7.93
C ALA A 61 -10.24 3.13 6.86
N MET A 62 -10.92 1.97 6.76
CA MET A 62 -12.01 1.82 5.78
C MET A 62 -13.16 2.80 6.03
N GLN A 63 -13.45 3.15 7.28
CA GLN A 63 -14.41 4.19 7.64
C GLN A 63 -13.99 5.59 7.13
N PHE A 64 -12.69 5.89 7.10
CA PHE A 64 -12.20 7.15 6.53
C PHE A 64 -12.49 7.27 5.01
N PHE A 65 -12.42 6.16 4.25
CA PHE A 65 -12.87 6.18 2.85
C PHE A 65 -14.35 6.63 2.75
N ASP A 66 -15.24 6.04 3.54
CA ASP A 66 -16.66 6.45 3.60
C ASP A 66 -16.83 7.93 4.00
N VAL A 67 -16.02 8.42 4.96
CA VAL A 67 -16.01 9.82 5.41
C VAL A 67 -15.59 10.82 4.33
N GLN A 68 -14.73 10.43 3.39
CA GLN A 68 -14.27 11.32 2.31
C GLN A 68 -15.10 11.25 1.02
N LYS A 69 -16.06 10.32 0.90
CA LYS A 69 -16.90 10.19 -0.32
C LYS A 69 -17.66 11.50 -0.58
N CYS A 70 -17.55 12.04 -1.79
CA CYS A 70 -18.45 13.08 -2.26
C CYS A 70 -19.81 12.43 -2.52
N LEU A 71 -20.68 12.46 -1.51
CA LEU A 71 -21.72 11.46 -1.34
C LEU A 71 -22.95 11.76 -2.20
N VAL A 72 -23.46 10.72 -2.85
CA VAL A 72 -24.78 10.69 -3.50
C VAL A 72 -25.61 9.62 -2.80
N CYS A 73 -26.38 10.01 -1.78
CA CYS A 73 -27.36 9.16 -1.11
C CYS A 73 -28.67 9.07 -1.92
N LEU A 74 -28.54 8.85 -3.23
CA LEU A 74 -29.66 8.57 -4.13
C LEU A 74 -29.38 7.33 -4.99
N LEU A 75 -29.96 6.22 -4.53
CA LEU A 75 -30.53 5.13 -5.33
C LEU A 75 -29.60 4.27 -6.22
N MET A 76 -29.69 2.96 -5.96
CA MET A 76 -29.39 1.84 -6.88
C MET A 76 -27.92 1.47 -7.11
N VAL A 77 -27.24 0.98 -6.06
CA VAL A 77 -26.31 -0.14 -6.23
C VAL A 77 -27.08 -1.44 -5.98
N ALA A 78 -27.34 -2.20 -7.05
CA ALA A 78 -27.83 -3.58 -7.03
C ALA A 78 -28.96 -3.94 -6.01
N GLY A 79 -30.00 -3.11 -5.91
CA GLY A 79 -31.25 -3.48 -5.22
C GLY A 79 -31.21 -3.52 -3.69
N LYS A 80 -30.16 -3.01 -3.03
CA LYS A 80 -30.17 -2.69 -1.60
C LYS A 80 -30.28 -1.18 -1.39
N LEU A 81 -31.15 -0.79 -0.44
CA LEU A 81 -31.07 0.52 0.20
C LEU A 81 -29.75 0.56 0.98
N VAL A 82 -28.88 1.52 0.64
CA VAL A 82 -27.68 1.80 1.41
C VAL A 82 -28.07 2.76 2.53
N ASP A 83 -28.13 2.25 3.76
CA ASP A 83 -28.08 3.13 4.94
C ASP A 83 -26.70 3.79 4.99
N ASP A 84 -26.66 5.11 5.12
CA ASP A 84 -25.42 5.84 5.34
C ASP A 84 -24.78 5.38 6.66
N LYS A 85 -23.63 4.71 6.56
CA LYS A 85 -22.86 4.23 7.73
C LYS A 85 -22.35 5.37 8.61
N ILE A 86 -22.31 6.61 8.09
CA ILE A 86 -21.77 7.79 8.76
C ILE A 86 -22.90 8.84 8.94
N PRO A 87 -23.55 8.91 10.12
CA PRO A 87 -24.79 9.67 10.31
C PRO A 87 -24.66 11.20 10.23
N TRP A 88 -23.44 11.72 10.09
CA TRP A 88 -23.14 13.15 9.97
C TRP A 88 -22.65 13.56 8.57
N ARG A 89 -22.47 12.61 7.65
CA ARG A 89 -22.26 12.86 6.22
C ARG A 89 -23.60 12.89 5.50
N GLY A 90 -23.64 13.55 4.34
CA GLY A 90 -24.82 13.58 3.48
C GLY A 90 -24.50 14.05 2.07
N ASN A 91 -25.55 14.28 1.28
CA ASN A 91 -25.42 14.63 -0.14
C ASN A 91 -24.56 15.88 -0.39
N SER A 92 -23.52 15.74 -1.20
CA SER A 92 -22.59 16.81 -1.55
C SER A 92 -22.12 16.68 -3.00
N GLY A 93 -21.70 17.79 -3.63
CA GLY A 93 -21.15 17.78 -5.00
C GLY A 93 -22.05 17.19 -6.11
N LEU A 94 -23.37 17.09 -5.89
CA LEU A 94 -24.33 16.45 -6.82
C LEU A 94 -24.40 17.07 -8.24
N LYS A 95 -23.73 18.20 -8.48
CA LYS A 95 -23.69 18.89 -9.78
C LYS A 95 -22.30 18.91 -10.42
N ASP A 96 -21.33 18.25 -9.79
CA ASP A 96 -19.97 18.11 -10.30
C ASP A 96 -20.02 17.42 -11.67
N GLY A 97 -19.36 18.01 -12.68
CA GLY A 97 -19.40 17.51 -14.06
C GLY A 97 -20.53 18.07 -14.94
N SER A 98 -21.56 18.68 -14.37
CA SER A 98 -22.75 19.12 -15.12
C SER A 98 -22.45 20.12 -16.26
N GLU A 99 -21.46 21.01 -16.10
CA GLU A 99 -21.02 21.94 -17.15
C GLU A 99 -20.40 21.25 -18.37
N ALA A 100 -19.86 20.03 -18.18
CA ALA A 100 -19.34 19.17 -19.24
C ALA A 100 -20.34 18.10 -19.73
N LYS A 101 -21.55 18.05 -19.16
CA LYS A 101 -22.55 16.97 -19.33
C LYS A 101 -22.02 15.60 -18.88
N LEU A 102 -21.20 15.58 -17.84
CA LEU A 102 -20.67 14.37 -17.20
C LEU A 102 -21.23 14.24 -15.78
N ASP A 103 -21.28 13.02 -15.26
CA ASP A 103 -21.49 12.78 -13.83
C ASP A 103 -20.13 12.62 -13.14
N LEU A 104 -19.66 13.70 -12.52
CA LEU A 104 -18.45 13.68 -11.69
C LEU A 104 -18.81 13.81 -10.20
N SER A 105 -20.05 13.46 -9.80
CA SER A 105 -20.54 13.57 -8.43
C SER A 105 -19.85 12.62 -7.45
N MET A 106 -19.46 11.42 -7.90
CA MET A 106 -18.69 10.42 -7.14
C MET A 106 -17.23 10.85 -6.87
N GLY A 107 -16.40 9.91 -6.40
CA GLY A 107 -15.02 10.16 -6.01
C GLY A 107 -14.90 10.72 -4.59
N MET A 108 -13.70 11.16 -4.25
CA MET A 108 -13.34 11.57 -2.88
C MET A 108 -12.96 13.04 -2.79
N TYR A 109 -13.22 13.64 -1.64
CA TYR A 109 -12.52 14.85 -1.22
C TYR A 109 -11.11 14.51 -0.75
N ASP A 110 -10.18 15.41 -1.04
CA ASP A 110 -8.75 15.16 -0.97
C ASP A 110 -8.16 15.24 0.45
N ALA A 111 -8.58 16.26 1.19
CA ALA A 111 -8.01 16.61 2.48
C ALA A 111 -9.13 16.85 3.51
N GLY A 112 -8.93 17.85 4.39
CA GLY A 112 -10.03 18.53 5.08
C GLY A 112 -10.71 19.62 4.22
N ASP A 113 -10.46 19.63 2.92
CA ASP A 113 -11.08 20.52 1.94
C ASP A 113 -12.20 19.79 1.15
N ASN A 114 -12.88 20.47 0.22
CA ASN A 114 -13.90 19.84 -0.63
C ASN A 114 -13.44 19.69 -2.10
N ILE A 115 -12.14 19.74 -2.38
CA ILE A 115 -11.62 19.60 -3.74
C ILE A 115 -11.49 18.12 -4.12
N LYS A 116 -11.79 17.80 -5.37
CA LYS A 116 -11.46 16.51 -5.98
C LYS A 116 -10.19 16.67 -6.80
N PHE A 117 -9.03 16.30 -6.27
CA PHE A 117 -7.77 16.26 -7.03
C PHE A 117 -7.56 14.87 -7.63
N GLY A 118 -7.55 14.76 -8.96
CA GLY A 118 -7.51 13.47 -9.66
C GLY A 118 -6.20 12.70 -9.49
N PHE A 119 -5.06 13.40 -9.35
CA PHE A 119 -3.73 12.77 -9.25
C PHE A 119 -3.52 11.99 -7.92
N PRO A 120 -3.66 12.58 -6.73
CA PRO A 120 -3.60 11.84 -5.46
C PRO A 120 -4.74 10.84 -5.30
N MET A 121 -5.93 11.12 -5.85
CA MET A 121 -7.06 10.19 -5.83
C MET A 121 -6.80 8.94 -6.67
N ALA A 122 -6.21 9.08 -7.85
CA ALA A 122 -5.77 7.96 -8.68
C ALA A 122 -4.69 7.12 -7.97
N PHE A 123 -3.66 7.76 -7.42
CA PHE A 123 -2.64 7.08 -6.61
C PHE A 123 -3.25 6.26 -5.46
N THR A 124 -4.22 6.85 -4.75
CA THR A 124 -4.95 6.17 -3.67
C THR A 124 -5.67 4.92 -4.16
N ALA A 125 -6.33 4.99 -5.32
CA ALA A 125 -6.97 3.82 -5.94
C ALA A 125 -5.96 2.75 -6.41
N THR A 126 -4.82 3.13 -6.97
CA THR A 126 -3.77 2.18 -7.37
C THR A 126 -3.24 1.41 -6.15
N VAL A 127 -2.94 2.13 -5.07
CA VAL A 127 -2.43 1.56 -3.82
C VAL A 127 -3.47 0.69 -3.11
N LEU A 128 -4.72 1.15 -3.02
CA LEU A 128 -5.83 0.36 -2.47
C LEU A 128 -6.05 -0.92 -3.28
N SER A 129 -5.97 -0.84 -4.62
CA SER A 129 -6.03 -2.02 -5.49
C SER A 129 -4.89 -2.99 -5.19
N TRP A 130 -3.65 -2.51 -5.10
CA TRP A 130 -2.49 -3.35 -4.82
C TRP A 130 -2.66 -4.11 -3.50
N ALA A 131 -3.09 -3.41 -2.46
CA ALA A 131 -3.33 -4.05 -1.18
C ALA A 131 -4.52 -5.04 -1.20
N ILE A 132 -5.61 -4.76 -1.92
CA ILE A 132 -6.70 -5.75 -2.07
C ILE A 132 -6.22 -6.99 -2.85
N LEU A 133 -5.32 -6.83 -3.83
CA LEU A 133 -4.78 -7.94 -4.62
C LEU A 133 -3.89 -8.88 -3.78
N GLU A 134 -2.97 -8.32 -3.00
CA GLU A 134 -2.03 -9.12 -2.19
C GLU A 134 -2.68 -9.60 -0.88
N TYR A 135 -3.63 -8.83 -0.35
CA TYR A 135 -4.13 -8.97 1.03
C TYR A 135 -5.66 -9.02 1.16
N GLY A 136 -6.40 -9.21 0.05
CA GLY A 136 -7.87 -9.27 0.08
C GLY A 136 -8.45 -10.47 0.85
N GLU A 137 -7.79 -11.64 0.82
CA GLU A 137 -8.18 -12.80 1.65
C GLU A 137 -8.00 -12.52 3.14
N HIS A 138 -6.92 -11.81 3.47
CA HIS A 138 -6.70 -11.28 4.80
C HIS A 138 -7.87 -10.33 5.15
N MET A 139 -8.17 -9.29 4.36
CA MET A 139 -9.25 -8.33 4.67
C MET A 139 -10.63 -9.01 4.85
N GLU A 140 -10.88 -10.15 4.21
CA GLU A 140 -12.10 -10.95 4.37
C GLU A 140 -12.28 -11.46 5.81
N HIS A 141 -11.20 -11.96 6.44
CA HIS A 141 -11.25 -12.53 7.79
C HIS A 141 -11.71 -11.52 8.88
N ILE A 142 -11.61 -10.22 8.61
CA ILE A 142 -12.08 -9.14 9.49
C ILE A 142 -13.25 -8.32 8.90
N ASN A 143 -13.89 -8.84 7.84
CA ASN A 143 -15.01 -8.22 7.13
C ASN A 143 -14.70 -6.82 6.54
N GLN A 144 -13.44 -6.55 6.18
CA GLN A 144 -13.00 -5.27 5.60
C GLN A 144 -12.78 -5.31 4.09
N ARG A 145 -12.85 -6.50 3.46
CA ARG A 145 -12.70 -6.65 2.00
C ARG A 145 -13.81 -5.94 1.23
N GLU A 146 -15.08 -6.22 1.52
CA GLU A 146 -16.22 -5.55 0.89
C GLU A 146 -16.18 -4.01 1.09
N PRO A 147 -15.92 -3.46 2.29
CA PRO A 147 -15.66 -2.03 2.47
C PRO A 147 -14.53 -1.46 1.60
N ALA A 148 -13.42 -2.18 1.45
CA ALA A 148 -12.29 -1.78 0.60
C ALA A 148 -12.65 -1.80 -0.89
N GLU A 149 -13.26 -2.89 -1.38
CA GLU A 149 -13.70 -3.04 -2.77
C GLU A 149 -14.79 -2.00 -3.14
N ASN A 150 -15.75 -1.74 -2.25
CA ASN A 150 -16.75 -0.68 -2.45
C ASN A 150 -16.15 0.74 -2.47
N SER A 151 -15.10 0.98 -1.69
CA SER A 151 -14.40 2.27 -1.68
C SER A 151 -13.54 2.44 -2.93
N LEU A 152 -12.91 1.37 -3.41
CA LEU A 152 -12.19 1.35 -4.68
C LEU A 152 -13.14 1.65 -5.85
N ALA A 153 -14.29 0.95 -5.92
CA ALA A 153 -15.31 1.16 -6.96
C ALA A 153 -15.77 2.63 -7.03
N TRP A 154 -16.04 3.25 -5.86
CA TRP A 154 -16.45 4.66 -5.77
C TRP A 154 -15.41 5.64 -6.33
N ILE A 155 -14.11 5.33 -6.19
CA ILE A 155 -13.05 6.12 -6.79
C ILE A 155 -12.97 5.84 -8.30
N THR A 156 -13.01 4.58 -8.71
CA THR A 156 -12.84 4.22 -10.12
C THR A 156 -14.01 4.62 -11.00
N ASP A 157 -15.23 4.72 -10.47
CA ASP A 157 -16.39 5.28 -11.19
C ASP A 157 -16.19 6.77 -11.52
N PHE A 158 -15.65 7.55 -10.57
CA PHE A 158 -15.26 8.93 -10.84
C PHE A 158 -14.16 9.02 -11.92
N LEU A 159 -13.13 8.18 -11.84
CA LEU A 159 -12.03 8.16 -12.81
C LEU A 159 -12.49 7.70 -14.22
N LEU A 160 -13.46 6.78 -14.30
CA LEU A 160 -14.11 6.37 -15.55
C LEU A 160 -14.90 7.54 -16.16
N ASN A 161 -15.78 8.17 -15.39
CA ASN A 161 -16.60 9.29 -15.86
C ASN A 161 -15.76 10.53 -16.20
N ALA A 162 -14.61 10.70 -15.53
CA ALA A 162 -13.62 11.73 -15.82
C ALA A 162 -12.88 11.50 -17.16
N HIS A 163 -12.94 10.31 -17.75
CA HIS A 163 -12.34 9.99 -19.06
C HIS A 163 -13.43 9.73 -20.12
N PRO A 164 -14.13 10.78 -20.62
CA PRO A 164 -15.22 10.64 -21.58
C PRO A 164 -14.77 10.32 -23.01
N SER A 165 -13.49 10.54 -23.34
CA SER A 165 -12.94 10.28 -24.67
C SER A 165 -11.42 10.09 -24.62
N GLN A 166 -10.88 9.35 -25.59
CA GLN A 166 -9.53 8.78 -25.60
C GLN A 166 -8.37 9.74 -25.25
N ASN A 167 -8.51 11.05 -25.48
CA ASN A 167 -7.46 12.04 -25.18
C ASN A 167 -8.00 13.22 -24.33
N VAL A 168 -8.98 12.96 -23.46
CA VAL A 168 -9.54 13.94 -22.51
C VAL A 168 -9.70 13.27 -21.15
N LEU A 169 -9.02 13.80 -20.14
CA LEU A 169 -9.19 13.41 -18.74
C LEU A 169 -9.48 14.64 -17.89
N TYR A 170 -10.59 14.62 -17.15
CA TYR A 170 -10.90 15.59 -16.11
C TYR A 170 -10.10 15.25 -14.84
N ILE A 171 -9.33 16.23 -14.36
CA ILE A 171 -8.30 16.03 -13.32
C ILE A 171 -8.58 16.82 -12.04
N GLN A 172 -9.56 17.72 -12.06
CA GLN A 172 -9.94 18.50 -10.89
C GLN A 172 -11.42 18.90 -10.96
N VAL A 173 -12.09 18.85 -9.81
CA VAL A 173 -13.40 19.50 -9.59
C VAL A 173 -13.33 20.40 -8.36
N GLY A 174 -13.65 21.69 -8.55
CA GLY A 174 -13.49 22.71 -7.52
C GLY A 174 -12.42 23.76 -7.88
N ASP A 175 -12.55 24.97 -7.34
CA ASP A 175 -11.45 25.94 -7.29
C ASP A 175 -10.86 25.96 -5.87
N PRO A 176 -9.65 25.42 -5.65
CA PRO A 176 -8.98 25.41 -4.35
C PRO A 176 -8.87 26.79 -3.72
N LYS A 177 -8.74 27.85 -4.52
CA LYS A 177 -8.61 29.22 -3.99
C LYS A 177 -9.91 29.76 -3.42
N GLU A 178 -11.06 29.27 -3.87
CA GLU A 178 -12.37 29.66 -3.32
C GLU A 178 -12.81 28.70 -2.21
N ASP A 179 -12.55 27.40 -2.37
CA ASP A 179 -12.85 26.40 -1.34
C ASP A 179 -12.06 26.67 -0.05
N HIS A 180 -10.73 26.88 -0.14
CA HIS A 180 -9.86 27.09 1.03
C HIS A 180 -10.06 28.46 1.72
N LYS A 181 -10.91 29.35 1.17
CA LYS A 181 -11.37 30.56 1.87
C LYS A 181 -12.57 30.30 2.79
N CYS A 182 -13.26 29.17 2.63
CA CYS A 182 -14.47 28.84 3.36
C CYS A 182 -14.23 27.63 4.28
N TRP A 183 -14.64 27.74 5.54
CA TRP A 183 -14.72 26.59 6.43
C TRP A 183 -16.17 26.10 6.46
N GLU A 184 -16.57 25.36 5.42
CA GLU A 184 -17.93 24.83 5.26
C GLU A 184 -17.94 23.32 5.07
N LYS A 185 -19.05 22.69 5.46
CA LYS A 185 -19.25 21.26 5.25
C LYS A 185 -19.63 20.95 3.80
N PRO A 186 -19.25 19.78 3.25
CA PRO A 186 -19.52 19.42 1.86
C PRO A 186 -20.99 19.58 1.45
N GLU A 187 -21.92 19.27 2.35
CA GLU A 187 -23.37 19.30 2.11
C GLU A 187 -23.97 20.72 2.07
N LYS A 188 -23.14 21.75 2.24
CA LYS A 188 -23.55 23.16 2.17
C LYS A 188 -22.70 24.03 1.25
N MET A 189 -21.73 23.46 0.53
CA MET A 189 -20.89 24.17 -0.44
C MET A 189 -21.66 25.18 -1.27
N THR A 190 -21.27 26.44 -1.15
CA THR A 190 -21.83 27.56 -1.94
C THR A 190 -20.89 28.05 -3.03
N THR A 191 -19.61 27.66 -2.97
CA THR A 191 -18.58 27.97 -3.96
C THR A 191 -18.89 27.35 -5.34
N LYS A 192 -18.43 28.00 -6.41
CA LYS A 192 -18.45 27.39 -7.75
C LYS A 192 -17.44 26.25 -7.82
N ARG A 193 -17.81 25.16 -8.47
CA ARG A 193 -16.98 23.96 -8.60
C ARG A 193 -16.58 23.71 -10.06
N PRO A 194 -15.71 24.57 -10.64
CA PRO A 194 -15.29 24.46 -12.04
C PRO A 194 -14.46 23.20 -12.28
N LEU A 195 -14.41 22.77 -13.53
CA LEU A 195 -13.65 21.62 -13.98
C LEU A 195 -12.27 22.01 -14.54
N LYS A 196 -11.25 21.19 -14.28
CA LYS A 196 -9.99 21.18 -15.06
C LYS A 196 -9.82 19.86 -15.78
N LEU A 197 -9.27 19.91 -16.99
CA LEU A 197 -8.98 18.75 -17.82
C LEU A 197 -7.61 18.84 -18.49
N VAL A 198 -7.02 17.69 -18.76
CA VAL A 198 -5.85 17.55 -19.65
C VAL A 198 -6.31 16.92 -20.98
N ASN A 199 -5.65 17.31 -22.06
CA ASN A 199 -5.92 16.81 -23.41
C ASN A 199 -4.68 16.92 -24.31
N SER A 200 -4.80 16.60 -25.59
CA SER A 200 -3.69 16.65 -26.56
C SER A 200 -2.99 18.02 -26.71
N SER A 201 -3.67 19.12 -26.36
CA SER A 201 -3.13 20.49 -26.41
C SER A 201 -2.66 21.01 -25.05
N LYS A 202 -3.14 20.39 -23.97
CA LYS A 202 -2.77 20.64 -22.57
C LYS A 202 -2.45 19.29 -21.90
N PRO A 203 -1.28 18.70 -22.18
CA PRO A 203 -0.93 17.34 -21.73
C PRO A 203 -0.81 17.23 -20.21
N GLY A 204 -0.92 16.00 -19.72
CA GLY A 204 -0.76 15.64 -18.31
C GLY A 204 -0.46 14.15 -18.17
N SER A 205 0.72 13.76 -18.61
CA SER A 205 1.18 12.35 -18.67
C SER A 205 1.25 11.72 -17.30
N ASP A 206 1.65 12.47 -16.29
CA ASP A 206 1.68 12.12 -14.86
C ASP A 206 0.29 11.67 -14.38
N VAL A 207 -0.68 12.58 -14.33
CA VAL A 207 -2.04 12.28 -13.85
C VAL A 207 -2.78 11.28 -14.75
N ALA A 208 -2.54 11.30 -16.07
CA ALA A 208 -3.17 10.34 -16.98
C ALA A 208 -2.58 8.94 -16.85
N ALA A 209 -1.27 8.79 -16.64
CA ALA A 209 -0.65 7.49 -16.42
C ALA A 209 -0.96 6.96 -15.00
N GLU A 210 -1.00 7.79 -13.96
CA GLU A 210 -1.49 7.31 -12.65
C GLU A 210 -2.95 6.87 -12.71
N THR A 211 -3.81 7.59 -13.44
CA THR A 211 -5.19 7.15 -13.66
C THR A 211 -5.24 5.84 -14.46
N ALA A 212 -4.32 5.63 -15.41
CA ALA A 212 -4.18 4.35 -16.10
C ALA A 212 -3.71 3.22 -15.16
N ALA A 213 -2.79 3.49 -14.25
CA ALA A 213 -2.33 2.54 -13.23
C ALA A 213 -3.48 2.13 -12.31
N ALA A 214 -4.25 3.10 -11.80
CA ALA A 214 -5.40 2.89 -10.93
C ALA A 214 -6.47 2.01 -11.58
N LEU A 215 -6.84 2.31 -12.83
CA LEU A 215 -7.85 1.54 -13.55
C LEU A 215 -7.33 0.16 -13.97
N ALA A 216 -6.04 0.02 -14.29
CA ALA A 216 -5.42 -1.28 -14.60
C ALA A 216 -5.35 -2.18 -13.37
N SER A 217 -4.91 -1.67 -12.22
CA SER A 217 -4.85 -2.41 -10.95
C SER A 217 -6.25 -2.78 -10.44
N ALA A 218 -7.21 -1.85 -10.50
CA ALA A 218 -8.59 -2.13 -10.11
C ALA A 218 -9.24 -3.17 -11.03
N SER A 219 -8.88 -3.20 -12.33
CA SER A 219 -9.40 -4.22 -13.25
C SER A 219 -9.02 -5.65 -12.85
N LEU A 220 -7.90 -5.84 -12.13
CA LEU A 220 -7.50 -7.13 -11.57
C LEU A 220 -8.32 -7.49 -10.34
N VAL A 221 -8.62 -6.53 -9.46
CA VAL A 221 -9.46 -6.73 -8.26
C VAL A 221 -10.85 -7.23 -8.67
N PHE A 222 -11.52 -6.50 -9.56
CA PHE A 222 -12.89 -6.82 -9.97
C PHE A 222 -12.98 -7.97 -10.98
N LYS A 223 -11.86 -8.50 -11.50
CA LYS A 223 -11.81 -9.51 -12.58
C LYS A 223 -12.69 -10.75 -12.33
N LYS A 224 -12.84 -11.16 -11.06
CA LYS A 224 -13.64 -12.33 -10.66
C LYS A 224 -15.07 -11.97 -10.24
N THR A 225 -15.29 -10.77 -9.70
CA THR A 225 -16.56 -10.33 -9.09
C THR A 225 -17.45 -9.58 -10.07
N ASP A 226 -16.88 -8.71 -10.92
CA ASP A 226 -17.53 -8.08 -12.07
C ASP A 226 -16.56 -7.99 -13.27
N SER A 227 -16.66 -8.98 -14.15
CA SER A 227 -15.85 -9.05 -15.38
C SER A 227 -16.19 -7.97 -16.41
N THR A 228 -17.40 -7.39 -16.37
CA THR A 228 -17.83 -6.33 -17.29
C THR A 228 -17.24 -4.99 -16.84
N TYR A 229 -17.30 -4.70 -15.54
CA TYR A 229 -16.64 -3.55 -14.94
C TYR A 229 -15.12 -3.64 -15.11
N SER A 230 -14.52 -4.78 -14.77
CA SER A 230 -13.09 -5.06 -15.01
C SER A 230 -12.67 -4.78 -16.46
N SER A 231 -13.43 -5.25 -17.45
CA SER A 231 -13.14 -5.00 -18.87
C SER A 231 -13.23 -3.51 -19.25
N THR A 232 -14.15 -2.78 -18.62
CA THR A 232 -14.36 -1.34 -18.84
C THR A 232 -13.21 -0.51 -18.23
N LEU A 233 -12.82 -0.82 -17.00
CA LEU A 233 -11.64 -0.26 -16.33
C LEU A 233 -10.38 -0.47 -17.19
N LEU A 234 -10.12 -1.69 -17.62
CA LEU A 234 -8.93 -2.03 -18.41
C LEU A 234 -8.91 -1.35 -19.79
N LYS A 235 -10.09 -1.16 -20.41
CA LYS A 235 -10.21 -0.38 -21.66
C LYS A 235 -9.80 1.07 -21.45
N HIS A 236 -10.31 1.73 -20.40
CA HIS A 236 -9.97 3.13 -20.09
C HIS A 236 -8.49 3.25 -19.71
N ALA A 237 -7.94 2.31 -18.93
CA ALA A 237 -6.53 2.27 -18.59
C ALA A 237 -5.61 2.26 -19.83
N LYS A 238 -5.89 1.38 -20.81
CA LYS A 238 -5.14 1.32 -22.07
C LYS A 238 -5.22 2.62 -22.88
N GLN A 239 -6.40 3.25 -22.91
CA GLN A 239 -6.60 4.52 -23.62
C GLN A 239 -5.83 5.66 -22.95
N LEU A 240 -5.92 5.78 -21.62
CA LEU A 240 -5.23 6.80 -20.84
C LEU A 240 -3.70 6.66 -20.89
N PHE A 241 -3.17 5.44 -20.80
CA PHE A 241 -1.73 5.20 -21.00
C PHE A 241 -1.29 5.62 -22.41
N THR A 242 -2.05 5.25 -23.44
CA THR A 242 -1.77 5.66 -24.83
C THR A 242 -1.78 7.18 -24.98
N PHE A 243 -2.71 7.87 -24.32
CA PHE A 243 -2.79 9.34 -24.29
C PHE A 243 -1.58 9.96 -23.57
N ALA A 244 -1.26 9.45 -22.37
CA ALA A 244 -0.16 9.90 -21.53
C ALA A 244 1.21 9.77 -22.22
N ASP A 245 1.45 8.62 -22.87
CA ASP A 245 2.70 8.36 -23.59
C ASP A 245 2.77 9.12 -24.93
N LYS A 246 1.66 9.27 -25.66
CA LYS A 246 1.66 9.98 -26.95
C LYS A 246 1.83 11.49 -26.79
N TYR A 247 1.18 12.10 -25.80
CA TYR A 247 1.19 13.54 -25.58
C TYR A 247 1.99 13.87 -24.31
N LYS A 248 3.32 13.69 -24.39
CA LYS A 248 4.22 13.82 -23.24
C LYS A 248 4.29 15.24 -22.67
N GLY A 249 3.89 15.42 -21.41
CA GLY A 249 4.04 16.67 -20.67
C GLY A 249 3.38 16.62 -19.30
N SER A 250 3.97 17.29 -18.31
CA SER A 250 3.43 17.33 -16.94
C SER A 250 2.18 18.20 -16.84
N TYR A 251 1.17 17.76 -16.07
CA TYR A 251 -0.10 18.48 -15.95
C TYR A 251 0.04 19.84 -15.27
N THR A 252 1.05 20.02 -14.40
CA THR A 252 1.32 21.31 -13.76
C THR A 252 1.98 22.31 -14.70
N LYS A 253 2.53 21.87 -15.85
CA LYS A 253 2.89 22.79 -16.94
C LYS A 253 1.66 23.24 -17.74
N SER A 254 0.62 22.42 -17.81
CA SER A 254 -0.66 22.73 -18.46
C SER A 254 -1.62 23.56 -17.61
N HIS A 255 -1.52 23.43 -16.28
CA HIS A 255 -2.29 24.16 -15.25
C HIS A 255 -1.37 24.56 -14.06
N PRO A 256 -0.50 25.57 -14.24
CA PRO A 256 0.49 25.98 -13.23
C PRO A 256 -0.06 26.34 -11.85
N GLU A 257 -1.32 26.74 -11.78
CA GLU A 257 -2.01 27.04 -10.52
C GLU A 257 -2.13 25.82 -9.59
N VAL A 258 -2.16 24.60 -10.13
CA VAL A 258 -2.33 23.36 -9.34
C VAL A 258 -1.04 22.96 -8.62
N ALA A 259 0.12 23.44 -9.09
CA ALA A 259 1.43 23.21 -8.46
C ALA A 259 1.55 23.78 -7.03
N THR A 260 0.63 24.68 -6.63
CA THR A 260 0.56 25.16 -5.23
C THR A 260 0.10 24.07 -4.26
N TYR A 261 -0.63 23.07 -4.77
CA TYR A 261 -1.25 21.98 -4.01
C TYR A 261 -0.53 20.67 -4.29
N TYR A 262 -0.59 20.20 -5.55
CA TYR A 262 -0.06 18.91 -5.99
C TYR A 262 0.93 19.11 -7.14
N ASN A 263 2.13 19.60 -6.83
CA ASN A 263 3.16 19.76 -7.87
C ASN A 263 3.70 18.40 -8.36
N SER A 264 3.59 18.12 -9.66
CA SER A 264 4.35 17.05 -10.32
C SER A 264 5.84 17.41 -10.40
N THR A 265 6.71 16.53 -9.91
CA THR A 265 8.17 16.59 -10.17
C THR A 265 8.56 15.82 -11.44
N GLY A 266 7.83 14.76 -11.76
CA GLY A 266 8.04 13.89 -12.92
C GLY A 266 6.73 13.46 -13.60
N TYR A 267 6.89 12.74 -14.70
CA TYR A 267 5.84 11.91 -15.32
C TYR A 267 6.39 10.57 -15.83
N GLY A 268 7.70 10.36 -15.70
CA GLY A 268 8.39 9.21 -16.30
C GLY A 268 8.13 7.95 -15.51
N ASP A 269 8.12 8.08 -14.19
CA ASP A 269 7.82 7.03 -13.24
C ASP A 269 6.35 6.64 -13.25
N GLU A 270 5.39 7.57 -13.41
CA GLU A 270 4.00 7.20 -13.68
C GLU A 270 3.85 6.39 -14.97
N LEU A 271 4.61 6.71 -16.03
CA LEU A 271 4.57 5.91 -17.27
C LEU A 271 5.11 4.49 -17.05
N LEU A 272 6.21 4.32 -16.31
CA LEU A 272 6.74 3.00 -15.98
C LEU A 272 5.81 2.21 -15.04
N TRP A 273 5.20 2.90 -14.07
CA TRP A 273 4.23 2.37 -13.12
C TRP A 273 2.94 1.89 -13.80
N ALA A 274 2.36 2.72 -14.67
CA ALA A 274 1.18 2.40 -15.45
C ALA A 274 1.40 1.24 -16.42
N ALA A 275 2.55 1.21 -17.10
CA ALA A 275 2.94 0.09 -17.95
C ALA A 275 3.13 -1.20 -17.12
N SER A 276 3.72 -1.12 -15.93
CA SER A 276 3.86 -2.28 -15.03
C SER A 276 2.49 -2.86 -14.64
N TRP A 277 1.52 -2.01 -14.26
CA TRP A 277 0.16 -2.46 -13.96
C TRP A 277 -0.59 -2.98 -15.18
N LEU A 278 -0.41 -2.37 -16.35
CA LEU A 278 -1.00 -2.85 -17.60
C LEU A 278 -0.41 -4.20 -18.02
N TYR A 279 0.89 -4.44 -17.82
CA TYR A 279 1.49 -5.76 -18.00
C TYR A 279 0.83 -6.78 -17.05
N HIS A 280 0.74 -6.49 -15.76
CA HIS A 280 0.07 -7.37 -14.79
C HIS A 280 -1.41 -7.65 -15.12
N ALA A 281 -2.13 -6.65 -15.64
CA ALA A 281 -3.54 -6.80 -16.01
C ALA A 281 -3.77 -7.63 -17.29
N THR A 282 -2.81 -7.60 -18.23
CA THR A 282 -3.01 -8.09 -19.61
C THR A 282 -2.13 -9.28 -20.02
N GLY A 283 -0.95 -9.42 -19.43
CA GLY A 283 0.12 -10.30 -19.91
C GLY A 283 0.80 -9.82 -21.20
N ASP A 284 0.47 -8.63 -21.72
CA ASP A 284 1.00 -8.09 -22.98
C ASP A 284 2.45 -7.61 -22.79
N THR A 285 3.39 -8.36 -23.36
CA THR A 285 4.84 -8.13 -23.21
C THR A 285 5.31 -6.81 -23.83
N THR A 286 4.49 -6.11 -24.62
CA THR A 286 4.84 -4.75 -25.06
C THR A 286 4.95 -3.78 -23.89
N TYR A 287 4.10 -3.91 -22.86
CA TYR A 287 4.21 -3.10 -21.64
C TYR A 287 5.44 -3.49 -20.81
N LEU A 288 5.79 -4.78 -20.73
CA LEU A 288 7.01 -5.21 -20.06
C LEU A 288 8.24 -4.60 -20.74
N ARG A 289 8.32 -4.70 -22.08
CA ARG A 289 9.41 -4.13 -22.88
C ARG A 289 9.48 -2.60 -22.79
N TYR A 290 8.33 -1.93 -22.77
CA TYR A 290 8.25 -0.48 -22.55
C TYR A 290 8.99 -0.07 -21.27
N VAL A 291 8.82 -0.87 -20.21
CA VAL A 291 9.45 -0.64 -18.91
C VAL A 291 10.92 -1.08 -18.93
N THR A 292 11.23 -2.34 -19.23
CA THR A 292 12.57 -2.94 -19.09
C THR A 292 13.60 -2.49 -20.12
N GLU A 293 13.18 -2.13 -21.34
CA GLU A 293 14.08 -1.90 -22.48
C GLU A 293 13.93 -0.49 -23.06
N GLU A 294 12.70 -0.09 -23.44
CA GLU A 294 12.49 1.12 -24.25
C GLU A 294 12.66 2.41 -23.44
N ASN A 295 12.27 2.43 -22.16
CA ASN A 295 12.27 3.64 -21.33
C ASN A 295 13.02 3.52 -19.99
N ALA A 296 13.54 2.33 -19.62
CA ALA A 296 14.31 2.13 -18.38
C ALA A 296 15.42 3.17 -18.20
N ASP A 297 16.28 3.34 -19.22
CA ASP A 297 17.41 4.29 -19.18
C ASP A 297 17.02 5.77 -19.12
N LYS A 298 15.75 6.09 -19.37
CA LYS A 298 15.24 7.46 -19.43
C LYS A 298 14.46 7.84 -18.18
N TYR A 299 13.66 6.92 -17.64
CA TYR A 299 12.68 7.19 -16.60
C TYR A 299 12.91 6.41 -15.30
N ALA A 300 13.73 5.34 -15.29
CA ALA A 300 14.06 4.60 -14.06
C ALA A 300 15.33 5.13 -13.36
N LYS A 301 15.86 6.28 -13.76
CA LYS A 301 17.01 6.92 -13.08
C LYS A 301 16.50 7.83 -11.97
N VAL A 302 17.18 7.83 -10.83
CA VAL A 302 16.92 8.74 -9.70
C VAL A 302 18.18 9.52 -9.35
N ASP A 303 17.99 10.84 -9.28
CA ASP A 303 19.00 11.79 -8.84
C ASP A 303 18.72 12.17 -7.37
N GLY A 304 19.31 11.42 -6.43
CA GLY A 304 19.22 11.68 -4.98
C GLY A 304 18.18 10.83 -4.22
N PRO A 305 17.92 11.11 -2.93
CA PRO A 305 16.95 10.33 -2.15
C PRO A 305 15.51 10.60 -2.59
N THR A 306 14.80 9.56 -3.00
CA THR A 306 13.38 9.60 -3.41
C THR A 306 12.54 8.65 -2.55
N TRP A 307 11.25 8.95 -2.41
CA TRP A 307 10.35 8.27 -1.46
C TRP A 307 8.96 8.06 -2.06
N PHE A 308 8.39 6.88 -1.79
CA PHE A 308 7.08 6.50 -2.32
C PHE A 308 6.00 7.51 -1.92
N SER A 309 5.29 8.02 -2.92
CA SER A 309 4.26 9.04 -2.75
C SER A 309 3.37 9.15 -3.98
N TRP A 310 2.35 10.01 -3.90
CA TRP A 310 1.51 10.37 -5.04
C TRP A 310 2.29 11.03 -6.19
N ASP A 311 3.42 11.68 -5.90
CA ASP A 311 4.28 12.40 -6.86
C ASP A 311 5.43 11.54 -7.42
N ASN A 312 5.81 10.49 -6.71
CA ASN A 312 7.02 9.74 -7.06
C ASN A 312 6.88 8.24 -6.76
N LYS A 313 6.91 7.46 -7.85
CA LYS A 313 6.79 6.00 -7.87
C LYS A 313 8.17 5.35 -8.00
N LEU A 314 9.21 6.16 -7.81
CA LEU A 314 10.59 5.79 -7.53
C LEU A 314 10.84 6.08 -6.04
N ALA A 315 11.30 5.08 -5.30
CA ALA A 315 12.13 5.34 -4.13
C ALA A 315 13.44 4.61 -4.28
N GLY A 316 14.50 5.38 -4.13
CA GLY A 316 15.80 4.93 -3.68
C GLY A 316 16.17 5.81 -2.50
N ALA A 317 16.24 5.25 -1.30
CA ALA A 317 16.76 5.97 -0.15
C ALA A 317 18.30 5.85 -0.17
N GLN A 318 18.99 6.94 -0.50
CA GLN A 318 20.46 6.93 -0.50
C GLN A 318 21.03 7.04 0.93
N PRO A 319 22.09 6.29 1.27
CA PRO A 319 22.90 6.60 2.45
C PRO A 319 23.63 7.93 2.25
N GLY A 320 23.40 8.90 3.14
CA GLY A 320 24.20 10.14 3.22
C GLY A 320 23.51 11.45 2.81
N GLY A 321 22.25 11.43 2.36
CA GLY A 321 21.48 12.64 2.01
C GLY A 321 20.93 13.41 3.21
N GLY A 322 21.79 14.07 3.99
CA GLY A 322 21.35 14.92 5.11
C GLY A 322 20.68 16.21 4.62
N MET A 323 19.38 16.39 4.86
CA MET A 323 18.74 17.71 4.71
C MET A 323 19.11 18.61 5.89
N GLU A 324 19.72 19.77 5.61
CA GLU A 324 19.99 20.78 6.61
C GLU A 324 18.68 21.29 7.26
N GLY A 325 18.68 21.41 8.58
CA GLY A 325 17.50 21.77 9.36
C GLY A 325 17.06 23.22 9.14
N GLY A 326 16.11 23.44 8.23
CA GLY A 326 15.47 24.73 8.03
C GLY A 326 14.62 25.16 9.24
N GLU A 327 15.03 26.23 9.92
CA GLU A 327 14.34 26.77 11.10
C GLU A 327 12.87 27.12 10.87
N CYS A 328 12.08 27.03 11.94
CA CYS A 328 10.64 27.29 11.93
C CYS A 328 10.31 28.80 11.80
N LYS A 329 10.30 29.32 10.57
CA LYS A 329 9.76 30.66 10.28
C LYS A 329 8.24 30.64 10.21
N ARG A 330 7.62 31.35 11.15
CA ARG A 330 6.16 31.51 11.29
C ARG A 330 5.66 32.53 10.25
N GLY A 331 4.74 32.13 9.37
CA GLY A 331 4.13 33.03 8.37
C GLY A 331 4.33 32.60 6.91
N SER A 332 3.88 31.41 6.54
CA SER A 332 3.76 30.96 5.15
C SER A 332 2.33 30.43 4.91
N PRO A 333 1.80 30.47 3.68
CA PRO A 333 0.44 30.00 3.40
C PRO A 333 0.27 28.53 3.78
N VAL A 334 -0.92 28.18 4.27
CA VAL A 334 -1.32 26.80 4.53
C VAL A 334 -1.27 26.04 3.20
N ARG A 335 -0.33 25.10 3.06
CA ARG A 335 -0.42 24.02 2.08
C ARG A 335 -1.32 22.96 2.71
N THR A 336 -2.34 22.52 1.99
CA THR A 336 -3.30 21.53 2.46
C THR A 336 -2.62 20.19 2.69
N GLU A 337 -2.86 19.61 3.86
CA GLU A 337 -2.33 18.31 4.28
C GLU A 337 -3.16 17.19 3.66
N SER A 338 -2.53 16.21 3.02
CA SER A 338 -3.20 15.21 2.18
C SER A 338 -3.84 14.12 3.04
N CYS A 339 -5.04 14.35 3.60
CA CYS A 339 -5.68 13.38 4.50
C CYS A 339 -5.85 11.98 3.88
N LEU A 340 -6.01 11.88 2.55
CA LEU A 340 -6.06 10.63 1.79
C LEU A 340 -4.93 9.63 2.11
N VAL A 341 -3.76 10.08 2.58
CA VAL A 341 -2.56 9.23 2.71
C VAL A 341 -2.31 8.66 4.12
N TRP A 342 -3.24 8.86 5.06
CA TRP A 342 -3.25 8.13 6.35
C TRP A 342 -3.38 6.60 6.19
N MET A 343 -3.77 6.14 5.00
CA MET A 343 -4.32 4.82 4.75
C MET A 343 -3.30 3.74 4.42
N LEU A 344 -2.13 4.11 3.90
CA LEU A 344 -1.08 3.16 3.54
C LEU A 344 -0.56 2.37 4.74
N GLY A 345 -0.69 2.89 5.98
CA GLY A 345 0.10 2.43 7.13
C GLY A 345 -0.56 1.34 7.95
N VAL A 346 -1.88 1.35 7.93
CA VAL A 346 -2.73 0.43 8.66
C VAL A 346 -2.80 -0.94 7.97
N LEU A 347 -2.69 -0.92 6.64
CA LEU A 347 -2.90 -2.08 5.75
C LEU A 347 -1.72 -3.05 5.74
N VAL A 348 -0.51 -2.51 5.92
CA VAL A 348 0.79 -3.21 6.04
C VAL A 348 0.84 -4.20 7.21
N GLN A 349 0.27 -3.75 8.31
CA GLN A 349 0.82 -4.05 9.62
C GLN A 349 0.23 -5.33 10.23
N TRP A 350 -0.87 -5.80 9.64
CA TRP A 350 -1.67 -6.91 10.14
C TRP A 350 -1.27 -8.28 9.56
N LEU A 351 -0.37 -8.32 8.57
CA LEU A 351 -0.14 -9.47 7.68
C LEU A 351 0.81 -10.53 8.23
N ARG A 352 0.58 -10.96 9.48
CA ARG A 352 1.68 -11.42 10.33
C ARG A 352 1.96 -12.93 10.35
N GLU A 353 0.98 -13.82 10.50
CA GLU A 353 1.27 -15.19 11.00
C GLU A 353 0.47 -16.35 10.36
N VAL A 354 0.93 -16.87 9.20
CA VAL A 354 0.71 -18.29 8.80
C VAL A 354 2.04 -18.90 8.30
N ARG A 355 2.23 -20.23 8.46
CA ARG A 355 3.53 -20.87 8.77
C ARG A 355 4.13 -21.82 7.70
N LYS A 356 5.47 -21.81 7.68
CA LYS A 356 6.45 -22.95 7.57
C LYS A 356 6.31 -24.01 6.44
N VAL A 357 7.30 -24.02 5.54
CA VAL A 357 8.03 -25.21 5.02
C VAL A 357 9.52 -24.83 4.88
N SER A 358 10.44 -25.77 4.65
CA SER A 358 11.88 -25.54 4.42
C SER A 358 12.39 -26.41 3.26
N ILE A 359 13.46 -26.02 2.52
CA ILE A 359 14.55 -26.91 2.00
C ILE A 359 15.64 -26.14 1.16
N VAL A 360 16.90 -26.18 1.67
CA VAL A 360 18.24 -26.32 1.02
C VAL A 360 18.66 -25.56 -0.28
N SER A 361 19.34 -24.41 -0.07
CA SER A 361 20.61 -23.84 -0.62
C SER A 361 21.20 -24.09 -2.04
N ALA A 362 21.72 -23.00 -2.67
CA ALA A 362 23.06 -22.75 -3.29
C ALA A 362 23.00 -21.84 -4.57
N SER A 363 24.00 -21.05 -5.04
CA SER A 363 25.15 -20.30 -4.44
C SER A 363 25.97 -19.52 -5.53
N ARG A 364 26.12 -18.17 -5.43
CA ARG A 364 27.18 -17.27 -6.04
C ARG A 364 27.24 -17.16 -7.59
N ARG A 365 27.78 -16.11 -8.27
CA ARG A 365 28.39 -14.78 -7.94
C ARG A 365 28.42 -13.89 -9.22
N GLY A 366 28.45 -12.55 -9.12
CA GLY A 366 28.83 -11.62 -10.22
C GLY A 366 28.48 -10.14 -9.94
N GLU A 367 29.35 -9.18 -10.29
CA GLU A 367 29.26 -7.75 -9.88
C GLU A 367 28.93 -6.74 -11.02
N MET A 368 28.58 -5.50 -10.60
CA MET A 368 28.50 -4.20 -11.32
C MET A 368 27.17 -3.75 -11.98
N GLY A 369 26.76 -2.48 -11.73
CA GLY A 369 25.61 -1.78 -12.35
C GLY A 369 24.87 -0.80 -11.41
N LEU A 370 24.40 0.37 -11.87
CA LEU A 370 23.85 1.50 -11.04
C LEU A 370 22.33 1.42 -10.67
N TYR A 371 21.98 2.01 -9.51
CA TYR A 371 20.66 2.23 -8.86
C TYR A 371 19.43 2.65 -9.75
N ARG A 372 18.22 2.03 -9.62
CA ARG A 372 17.00 2.26 -10.48
C ARG A 372 15.51 2.20 -9.92
N ASN A 373 15.19 1.97 -8.63
CA ASN A 373 13.94 2.36 -7.88
C ASN A 373 12.50 1.71 -8.06
N ILE A 374 11.74 1.69 -6.94
CA ILE A 374 10.35 1.19 -6.57
C ILE A 374 9.41 0.34 -7.44
N PHE A 375 9.04 0.63 -8.68
CA PHE A 375 8.07 -0.26 -9.37
C PHE A 375 8.67 -1.68 -9.53
N MET A 376 9.98 -1.77 -9.37
CA MET A 376 10.78 -2.85 -8.80
C MET A 376 10.17 -3.75 -7.72
N VAL A 377 9.38 -3.32 -6.75
CA VAL A 377 8.74 -4.26 -5.81
C VAL A 377 7.70 -5.06 -6.59
N LEU A 378 6.82 -4.39 -7.34
CA LEU A 378 5.86 -5.03 -8.24
C LEU A 378 6.52 -5.89 -9.34
N LEU A 379 7.63 -5.43 -9.95
CA LEU A 379 8.33 -6.16 -11.02
C LEU A 379 9.38 -7.17 -10.55
N SER A 380 9.97 -7.03 -9.36
CA SER A 380 10.83 -8.09 -8.76
C SER A 380 10.01 -9.33 -8.45
N ARG A 381 8.69 -9.19 -8.23
CA ARG A 381 7.72 -10.30 -8.28
C ARG A 381 7.87 -11.14 -9.56
N LEU A 382 8.31 -10.58 -10.69
CA LEU A 382 8.62 -11.32 -11.92
C LEU A 382 10.01 -11.97 -11.91
N SER A 383 11.00 -11.39 -11.20
CA SER A 383 12.28 -12.06 -10.91
C SER A 383 12.05 -13.32 -10.05
N PHE A 384 11.25 -13.17 -8.98
CA PHE A 384 10.87 -14.25 -8.06
C PHE A 384 9.94 -15.30 -8.70
N PHE A 385 8.86 -14.87 -9.37
CA PHE A 385 7.74 -15.75 -9.79
C PHE A 385 7.44 -15.74 -11.29
N GLY A 386 8.21 -15.04 -12.12
CA GLY A 386 7.91 -14.86 -13.54
C GLY A 386 8.07 -16.14 -14.38
N ASP A 387 7.31 -16.18 -15.48
CA ASP A 387 7.42 -17.19 -16.52
C ASP A 387 8.74 -17.07 -17.31
N LYS A 388 9.00 -18.05 -18.19
CA LYS A 388 10.22 -18.12 -19.03
C LYS A 388 10.49 -16.88 -19.91
N GLY A 389 9.49 -16.02 -20.15
CA GLY A 389 9.67 -14.76 -20.87
C GLY A 389 10.14 -13.58 -20.01
N ALA A 390 10.02 -13.69 -18.68
CA ALA A 390 10.55 -12.71 -17.73
C ALA A 390 11.92 -13.16 -17.17
N LYS A 391 12.10 -14.47 -16.94
CA LYS A 391 13.37 -15.03 -16.45
C LYS A 391 14.48 -14.88 -17.49
N GLY A 392 15.47 -14.04 -17.18
CA GLY A 392 16.60 -13.73 -18.06
C GLY A 392 16.53 -12.37 -18.79
N ASN A 393 15.52 -11.54 -18.48
CA ASN A 393 15.51 -10.13 -18.92
C ASN A 393 16.37 -9.30 -17.95
N SER A 394 17.48 -8.73 -18.42
CA SER A 394 18.43 -7.97 -17.58
C SER A 394 17.80 -6.77 -16.87
N GLY A 395 16.79 -6.14 -17.47
CA GLY A 395 16.05 -5.04 -16.84
C GLY A 395 15.28 -5.51 -15.59
N ILE A 396 14.83 -6.77 -15.55
CA ILE A 396 14.15 -7.34 -14.37
C ILE A 396 15.15 -7.64 -13.23
N ASP A 397 16.40 -7.97 -13.56
CA ASP A 397 17.45 -8.16 -12.55
C ASP A 397 17.93 -6.82 -11.98
N ASP A 398 18.06 -5.78 -12.82
CA ASP A 398 18.19 -4.40 -12.37
C ASP A 398 17.01 -4.03 -11.45
N TYR A 399 15.79 -4.44 -11.81
CA TYR A 399 14.58 -4.23 -10.99
C TYR A 399 14.56 -5.00 -9.67
N LYS A 400 15.20 -6.15 -9.57
CA LYS A 400 15.44 -6.75 -8.25
C LYS A 400 16.46 -5.94 -7.45
N LYS A 401 17.57 -5.53 -8.09
CA LYS A 401 18.70 -4.92 -7.40
C LYS A 401 18.34 -3.67 -6.60
N SER A 402 17.55 -2.73 -7.14
CA SER A 402 17.23 -1.52 -6.35
C SER A 402 15.96 -1.61 -5.51
N ALA A 403 15.20 -2.71 -5.61
CA ALA A 403 14.36 -3.13 -4.49
C ALA A 403 15.24 -3.57 -3.31
N ASP A 404 16.28 -4.38 -3.54
CA ASP A 404 17.24 -4.75 -2.50
C ASP A 404 17.90 -3.50 -1.87
N GLU A 405 18.41 -2.56 -2.68
CA GLU A 405 19.01 -1.31 -2.19
C GLU A 405 18.04 -0.46 -1.35
N LEU A 406 16.76 -0.34 -1.76
CA LEU A 406 15.74 0.34 -0.97
C LEU A 406 15.51 -0.36 0.37
N MET A 407 15.33 -1.68 0.36
CA MET A 407 15.11 -2.46 1.59
C MET A 407 16.31 -2.36 2.55
N CYS A 408 17.53 -2.41 2.01
CA CYS A 408 18.75 -2.17 2.76
C CYS A 408 18.80 -0.77 3.37
N ALA A 409 18.30 0.27 2.69
CA ALA A 409 18.27 1.62 3.24
C ALA A 409 17.17 1.85 4.30
N LEU A 410 16.10 1.06 4.28
CA LEU A 410 15.03 1.09 5.28
C LEU A 410 15.41 0.40 6.60
N LEU A 411 16.28 -0.61 6.55
CA LEU A 411 16.77 -1.31 7.74
C LEU A 411 17.73 -0.43 8.57
N PRO A 412 17.54 -0.31 9.90
CA PRO A 412 18.33 0.62 10.72
C PRO A 412 19.78 0.15 10.96
N ASP A 413 20.00 -1.15 11.02
CA ASP A 413 21.31 -1.76 11.30
C ASP A 413 22.12 -2.07 10.01
N SER A 414 21.61 -1.66 8.85
CA SER A 414 22.25 -1.86 7.55
C SER A 414 23.36 -0.82 7.30
N PRO A 415 24.47 -1.19 6.62
CA PRO A 415 25.53 -0.24 6.28
C PRO A 415 25.08 0.83 5.26
N SER A 416 23.97 0.60 4.56
CA SER A 416 23.35 1.59 3.67
C SER A 416 22.12 2.29 4.28
N ALA A 417 21.90 2.16 5.59
CA ALA A 417 20.75 2.75 6.29
C ALA A 417 20.60 4.25 6.01
N THR A 418 19.37 4.68 5.74
CA THR A 418 19.08 6.09 5.50
C THR A 418 19.22 6.94 6.76
N ALA A 419 19.80 8.14 6.59
CA ALA A 419 19.87 9.15 7.64
C ALA A 419 18.53 9.87 7.89
N SER A 420 17.53 9.69 7.02
CA SER A 420 16.19 10.29 7.11
C SER A 420 15.33 9.59 8.18
N ARG A 421 15.77 9.67 9.44
CA ARG A 421 15.16 8.97 10.58
C ARG A 421 15.20 9.81 11.85
N THR A 422 14.14 9.76 12.64
CA THR A 422 14.11 10.36 13.99
C THR A 422 15.00 9.57 14.95
N LYS A 423 15.37 10.20 16.09
CA LYS A 423 16.08 9.53 17.20
C LYS A 423 15.35 8.31 17.77
N SER A 424 14.04 8.18 17.52
CA SER A 424 13.20 7.08 18.00
C SER A 424 12.91 6.01 16.94
N GLY A 425 13.52 6.08 15.75
CA GLY A 425 13.45 5.02 14.73
C GLY A 425 12.49 5.26 13.55
N LEU A 426 11.53 6.18 13.69
CA LEU A 426 10.59 6.57 12.63
C LEU A 426 11.32 7.19 11.44
N ILE A 427 11.09 6.70 10.22
CA ILE A 427 11.54 7.32 8.96
C ILE A 427 10.89 8.70 8.84
N TRP A 428 11.71 9.74 8.66
CA TRP A 428 11.27 11.13 8.64
C TRP A 428 11.93 11.89 7.50
N ILE A 429 11.13 12.21 6.48
CA ILE A 429 11.61 12.72 5.19
C ILE A 429 11.42 14.22 5.10
N THR A 430 10.22 14.67 5.45
CA THR A 430 9.74 16.04 5.34
C THR A 430 8.82 16.32 6.52
N LYS A 431 8.65 17.60 6.86
CA LYS A 431 7.71 18.06 7.89
C LYS A 431 6.24 17.94 7.46
N TRP A 432 5.99 17.88 6.15
CA TRP A 432 4.67 17.65 5.57
C TRP A 432 4.46 16.16 5.38
N ASP A 433 3.23 15.68 5.61
CA ASP A 433 2.85 14.27 5.44
C ASP A 433 3.86 13.30 6.09
N SER A 434 4.37 13.69 7.27
CA SER A 434 5.52 13.04 7.91
C SER A 434 5.28 11.59 8.31
N LEU A 435 4.01 11.20 8.44
CA LEU A 435 3.60 9.81 8.64
C LEU A 435 3.34 9.05 7.33
N GLN A 436 3.14 9.68 6.16
CA GLN A 436 2.85 8.99 4.89
C GLN A 436 4.06 8.18 4.38
N HIS A 437 5.27 8.75 4.47
CA HIS A 437 6.49 8.11 3.99
C HIS A 437 6.97 6.90 4.83
N PRO A 438 7.04 6.93 6.17
CA PRO A 438 7.38 5.74 6.98
C PRO A 438 6.39 4.60 6.72
N VAL A 439 5.11 4.94 6.64
CA VAL A 439 3.99 4.07 6.31
C VAL A 439 4.11 3.42 4.93
N GLY A 440 4.35 4.21 3.87
CA GLY A 440 4.56 3.67 2.52
C GLY A 440 5.81 2.80 2.44
N SER A 441 6.85 3.14 3.20
CA SER A 441 8.07 2.34 3.32
C SER A 441 7.81 1.00 4.01
N ALA A 442 6.99 0.98 5.07
CA ALA A 442 6.57 -0.23 5.75
C ALA A 442 5.77 -1.16 4.82
N PHE A 443 4.85 -0.62 4.01
CA PHE A 443 4.05 -1.38 3.04
C PHE A 443 4.94 -2.17 2.07
N LEU A 444 5.92 -1.49 1.50
CA LEU A 444 6.88 -2.07 0.56
C LEU A 444 7.80 -3.09 1.23
N ALA A 445 8.20 -2.85 2.49
CA ALA A 445 9.00 -3.79 3.26
C ALA A 445 8.27 -5.10 3.61
N VAL A 446 6.96 -5.05 3.89
CA VAL A 446 6.14 -6.26 4.09
C VAL A 446 5.92 -7.00 2.77
N LEU A 447 5.57 -6.29 1.70
CA LEU A 447 5.45 -6.90 0.36
C LEU A 447 6.74 -7.61 -0.06
N TYR A 448 7.89 -6.95 0.11
CA TYR A 448 9.18 -7.54 -0.23
C TYR A 448 9.54 -8.73 0.66
N SER A 449 9.27 -8.65 1.97
CA SER A 449 9.39 -9.77 2.90
C SER A 449 8.56 -10.99 2.44
N ASP A 450 7.35 -10.79 1.94
CA ASP A 450 6.51 -11.88 1.45
C ASP A 450 6.98 -12.45 0.12
N TYR A 451 7.55 -11.65 -0.79
CA TYR A 451 8.20 -12.17 -1.99
C TYR A 451 9.46 -12.98 -1.66
N MET A 452 10.29 -12.53 -0.72
CA MET A 452 11.44 -13.29 -0.22
C MET A 452 11.01 -14.65 0.36
N ARG A 453 9.97 -14.66 1.21
CA ARG A 453 9.44 -15.88 1.83
C ARG A 453 8.80 -16.84 0.83
N ALA A 454 8.02 -16.34 -0.13
CA ALA A 454 7.32 -17.18 -1.09
C ALA A 454 8.23 -17.72 -2.22
N SER A 455 9.44 -17.17 -2.37
CA SER A 455 10.43 -17.58 -3.37
C SER A 455 11.58 -18.44 -2.83
N ASP A 456 11.51 -18.82 -1.54
CA ASP A 456 12.61 -19.47 -0.78
C ASP A 456 13.94 -18.68 -0.78
N ASN A 457 13.91 -17.39 -1.12
CA ASN A 457 15.08 -16.50 -1.09
C ASN A 457 15.08 -15.67 0.20
N GLU A 458 15.38 -16.33 1.31
CA GLU A 458 15.30 -15.77 2.67
C GLU A 458 16.46 -14.81 3.05
N ILE A 459 17.29 -14.35 2.10
CA ILE A 459 18.45 -13.50 2.40
C ILE A 459 18.48 -12.25 1.51
N LEU A 460 18.40 -11.09 2.15
CA LEU A 460 18.70 -9.78 1.57
C LEU A 460 20.15 -9.43 1.92
N SER A 461 20.99 -9.18 0.91
CA SER A 461 22.40 -8.80 1.11
C SER A 461 22.58 -7.27 0.99
N CYS A 462 23.08 -6.66 2.05
CA CYS A 462 23.30 -5.22 2.19
C CYS A 462 24.79 -4.95 2.44
N GLY A 463 25.60 -4.96 1.38
CA GLY A 463 27.06 -4.93 1.53
C GLY A 463 27.58 -6.23 2.13
N ASP A 464 28.31 -6.13 3.24
CA ASP A 464 28.84 -7.28 4.00
C ASP A 464 27.78 -7.91 4.93
N ASP A 465 26.68 -7.21 5.22
CA ASP A 465 25.62 -7.66 6.13
C ASP A 465 24.47 -8.37 5.39
N SER A 466 23.78 -9.25 6.12
CA SER A 466 22.68 -10.07 5.59
C SER A 466 21.46 -10.02 6.50
N PHE A 467 20.28 -9.80 5.92
CA PHE A 467 19.01 -9.61 6.63
C PHE A 467 17.96 -10.63 6.17
N GLU A 468 17.11 -11.05 7.11
CA GLU A 468 16.01 -11.98 6.86
C GLU A 468 14.71 -11.23 6.52
N PRO A 469 13.70 -11.91 5.94
CA PRO A 469 12.33 -11.38 5.85
C PRO A 469 11.75 -10.97 7.21
N SER A 470 12.27 -11.56 8.30
CA SER A 470 11.89 -11.22 9.67
C SER A 470 12.33 -9.82 10.08
N ASP A 471 13.45 -9.31 9.54
CA ASP A 471 13.99 -7.98 9.84
C ASP A 471 13.22 -6.87 9.12
N LEU A 472 12.86 -7.09 7.85
CA LEU A 472 11.96 -6.18 7.12
C LEU A 472 10.59 -6.07 7.82
N ARG A 473 10.08 -7.17 8.38
CA ARG A 473 8.86 -7.19 9.19
C ARG A 473 9.01 -6.51 10.55
N LYS A 474 10.19 -6.57 11.19
CA LYS A 474 10.49 -5.78 12.41
C LYS A 474 10.57 -4.28 12.09
N PHE A 475 11.23 -3.91 10.98
CA PHE A 475 11.27 -2.53 10.50
C PHE A 475 9.86 -2.01 10.25
N ALA A 476 9.05 -2.69 9.42
CA ALA A 476 7.67 -2.31 9.16
C ALA A 476 6.87 -2.19 10.47
N GLN A 477 7.09 -3.11 11.42
CA GLN A 477 6.42 -3.07 12.72
C GLN A 477 6.77 -1.87 13.60
N SER A 478 7.91 -1.21 13.35
CA SER A 478 8.39 -0.05 14.10
C SER A 478 7.94 1.30 13.55
N GLN A 479 7.35 1.31 12.35
CA GLN A 479 6.82 2.51 11.68
C GLN A 479 5.34 2.71 12.02
#